data_AF-A0AAR2LV94-F1
#
_entry.id   AF-A0AAR2LV94-F1
#
_cell.length_a   1.000
_cell.length_b   1.000
_cell.length_c   1.000
_cell.angle_alpha   90.00
_cell.angle_beta   90.00
_cell.angle_gamma   90.00
#
_symmetry.space_group_name_H-M   'P 1'
#
loop_
_entity.id
_entity.type
_entity.pdbx_description
1 polymer ?
#
loop_
_entity_poly.entity_id
_entity_poly.type
_entity_poly.pdbx_seq_one_letter_code
_entity_poly.pdbx_strand_id
1 'polypeptide(L)'
;MAHSHSFKFSLKNAPRNYQVNCTSSGTILESLESSEKFKEIVKNCTFVIERQYSSTDCAIAKHFPCELIREGEMLTIHTIMDKTCEGANVKDEKPQDDGDRQKTIGVSGELVVFAINSKGGRNAKSKQILRNNYLKNVTTLCVYAYSNETIKSALERDGRFADIVFQDKCMLCDTNDKTELEINQNVNSLHGHNYEICLPRVKESHKPEKEFGDLVKHMQKRSSSEPSELQLIKKDFVKNTQSFLDMCQLEKLVHLGTSVGRIKVGDEHGTGFLLFDDFILTNEHVIAKSYDSNANKLTNPATINFDLGNKRTLDEELPLLSTVFACWKGRDNHRRYVDFALLKLQEHSEDISKLPRLLHEFTSRQNIQGICIIGHPGAGKKMMDVSCIVPHRETGPAAGNSIYVSVKFQADYSVFEVVGEGTFIATYNTCFLEGSSGSPVFDEDCKLIAMHTGGFFTDMNKDHIIEFGIPLYSIIWNIISQLCLWTDEFF
;
A
#
# COMPACT_ATOMS: atom_id res chain seq x y z
N MET A 1 -15.95 -33.79 25.99
CA MET A 1 -14.79 -34.59 26.43
C MET A 1 -13.64 -33.62 26.68
N ALA A 2 -12.85 -33.81 27.74
CA ALA A 2 -11.66 -33.00 27.94
C ALA A 2 -10.66 -33.30 26.81
N HIS A 3 -10.18 -32.26 26.12
CA HIS A 3 -9.17 -32.40 25.08
C HIS A 3 -7.87 -32.94 25.69
N SER A 4 -7.45 -34.13 25.29
CA SER A 4 -6.18 -34.72 25.73
C SER A 4 -5.63 -35.62 24.65
N HIS A 5 -4.45 -35.29 24.13
CA HIS A 5 -3.70 -36.16 23.22
C HIS A 5 -2.20 -35.92 23.39
N SER A 6 -1.38 -36.89 22.98
CA SER A 6 0.07 -36.75 22.95
C SER A 6 0.60 -36.90 21.53
N PHE A 7 1.65 -36.16 21.19
CA PHE A 7 2.34 -36.30 19.91
C PHE A 7 3.85 -36.14 20.13
N LYS A 8 4.63 -36.44 19.09
CA LYS A 8 6.10 -36.38 19.12
C LYS A 8 6.60 -35.36 18.11
N PHE A 9 7.75 -34.78 18.37
CA PHE A 9 8.49 -34.02 17.38
C PHE A 9 9.97 -34.42 17.34
N SER A 10 10.58 -34.29 16.17
CA SER A 10 12.02 -34.45 15.95
C SER A 10 12.56 -33.32 15.09
N LEU A 11 13.85 -33.03 15.19
CA LEU A 11 14.53 -32.07 14.31
C LEU A 11 15.00 -32.80 13.05
N LYS A 12 14.86 -32.18 11.87
CA LYS A 12 15.38 -32.74 10.61
C LYS A 12 16.86 -33.10 10.78
N ASN A 13 17.20 -34.36 10.56
CA ASN A 13 18.55 -34.94 10.72
C ASN A 13 19.03 -35.15 12.17
N ALA A 14 18.15 -35.10 13.17
CA ALA A 14 18.48 -35.47 14.55
C ALA A 14 17.82 -36.80 14.95
N PRO A 15 18.52 -37.67 15.69
CA PRO A 15 17.98 -38.98 16.08
C PRO A 15 17.05 -38.93 17.30
N ARG A 16 16.87 -37.77 17.94
CA ARG A 16 16.11 -37.65 19.19
C ARG A 16 14.67 -37.23 18.91
N ASN A 17 13.75 -37.97 19.52
CA ASN A 17 12.33 -37.68 19.54
C ASN A 17 11.95 -37.10 20.90
N TYR A 18 11.11 -36.07 20.89
CA TYR A 18 10.58 -35.42 22.08
C TYR A 18 9.07 -35.56 22.09
N GLN A 19 8.48 -35.84 23.25
CA GLN A 19 7.03 -35.97 23.41
C GLN A 19 6.42 -34.68 23.95
N VAL A 20 5.25 -34.33 23.45
CA VAL A 20 4.41 -33.21 23.89
C VAL A 20 3.05 -33.77 24.27
N ASN A 21 2.54 -33.36 25.43
CA ASN A 21 1.21 -33.74 25.89
C ASN A 21 0.32 -32.51 25.85
N CYS A 22 -0.70 -32.53 24.99
CA CYS A 22 -1.66 -31.46 24.85
C CYS A 22 -2.84 -31.71 25.79
N THR A 23 -3.13 -30.76 26.68
CA THR A 23 -4.20 -30.86 27.71
C THR A 23 -5.30 -29.82 27.52
N SER A 24 -5.16 -28.95 26.52
CA SER A 24 -6.12 -27.91 26.16
C SER A 24 -6.12 -27.72 24.65
N SER A 25 -7.30 -27.57 24.06
CA SER A 25 -7.45 -27.21 22.66
C SER A 25 -6.76 -25.87 22.37
N GLY A 26 -6.05 -25.79 21.26
CA GLY A 26 -5.30 -24.60 20.86
C GLY A 26 -4.54 -24.82 19.56
N THR A 27 -3.52 -24.01 19.33
CA THR A 27 -2.64 -24.13 18.18
C THR A 27 -1.53 -25.16 18.41
N ILE A 28 -0.97 -25.67 17.32
CA ILE A 28 0.17 -26.57 17.39
C ILE A 28 1.43 -25.86 17.92
N LEU A 29 1.59 -24.56 17.64
CA LEU A 29 2.68 -23.76 18.18
C LEU A 29 2.60 -23.67 19.71
N GLU A 30 1.45 -23.29 20.27
CA GLU A 30 1.25 -23.24 21.72
C GLU A 30 1.53 -24.61 22.38
N SER A 31 1.10 -25.68 21.73
CA SER A 31 1.36 -27.04 22.20
C SER A 31 2.87 -27.36 22.19
N LEU A 32 3.59 -27.03 21.11
CA LEU A 32 5.03 -27.23 21.01
C LEU A 32 5.82 -26.37 22.00
N GLU A 33 5.40 -25.13 22.23
CA GLU A 33 6.02 -24.20 23.18
C GLU A 33 5.90 -24.63 24.64
N SER A 34 5.00 -25.57 24.96
CA SER A 34 4.98 -26.22 26.28
C SER A 34 6.25 -27.04 26.57
N SER A 35 7.00 -27.42 25.52
CA SER A 35 8.27 -28.15 25.64
C SER A 35 9.47 -27.20 25.69
N GLU A 36 10.20 -27.20 26.81
CA GLU A 36 11.46 -26.47 26.93
C GLU A 36 12.49 -26.90 25.87
N LYS A 37 12.47 -28.17 25.45
CA LYS A 37 13.34 -28.65 24.36
C LYS A 37 12.99 -28.05 23.01
N PHE A 38 11.71 -27.84 22.74
CA PHE A 38 11.30 -27.15 21.52
C PHE A 38 11.81 -25.71 21.53
N LYS A 39 11.58 -24.97 22.62
CA LYS A 39 12.04 -23.58 22.79
C LYS A 39 13.55 -23.45 22.61
N GLU A 40 14.34 -24.37 23.17
CA GLU A 40 15.80 -24.41 22.99
C GLU A 40 16.18 -24.59 21.51
N ILE A 41 15.50 -25.49 20.79
CA ILE A 41 15.82 -25.85 19.39
C ILE A 41 15.53 -24.69 18.42
N VAL A 42 14.40 -24.00 18.60
CA VAL A 42 13.95 -22.95 17.66
C VAL A 42 14.45 -21.56 18.02
N LYS A 43 15.20 -21.42 19.13
CA LYS A 43 15.72 -20.14 19.59
C LYS A 43 16.53 -19.45 18.48
N ASN A 44 16.10 -18.26 18.08
CA ASN A 44 16.72 -17.45 17.02
C ASN A 44 16.78 -18.13 15.64
N CYS A 45 15.91 -19.10 15.37
CA CYS A 45 15.81 -19.77 14.07
C CYS A 45 14.43 -19.53 13.46
N THR A 46 14.40 -19.32 12.14
CA THR A 46 13.17 -19.55 11.38
C THR A 46 12.94 -21.05 11.27
N PHE A 47 11.70 -21.52 11.39
CA PHE A 47 11.41 -22.95 11.32
C PHE A 47 10.12 -23.27 10.58
N VAL A 48 10.07 -24.47 10.01
CA VAL A 48 8.90 -25.07 9.37
C VAL A 48 8.49 -26.32 10.15
N ILE A 49 7.19 -26.48 10.40
CA ILE A 49 6.62 -27.68 10.99
C ILE A 49 6.05 -28.53 9.87
N GLU A 50 6.57 -29.74 9.68
CA GLU A 50 6.03 -30.71 8.75
C GLU A 50 5.37 -31.87 9.49
N ARG A 51 4.27 -32.36 8.92
CA ARG A 51 3.61 -33.59 9.34
C ARG A 51 3.52 -34.53 8.16
N GLN A 52 3.44 -35.82 8.43
CA GLN A 52 3.07 -36.78 7.40
C GLN A 52 1.56 -36.71 7.21
N TYR A 53 1.12 -36.29 6.02
CA TYR A 53 -0.30 -36.29 5.65
C TYR A 53 -0.49 -37.22 4.45
N SER A 54 -1.24 -38.31 4.65
CA SER A 54 -1.34 -39.43 3.71
C SER A 54 0.05 -40.04 3.43
N SER A 55 0.60 -39.86 2.22
CA SER A 55 1.89 -40.39 1.78
C SER A 55 2.97 -39.34 1.57
N THR A 56 2.70 -38.07 1.90
CA THR A 56 3.61 -36.95 1.66
C THR A 56 3.85 -36.13 2.92
N ASP A 57 5.07 -35.63 3.07
CA ASP A 57 5.38 -34.63 4.08
C ASP A 57 4.75 -33.30 3.66
N CYS A 58 3.94 -32.75 4.56
CA CYS A 58 3.22 -31.51 4.35
C CYS A 58 3.54 -30.53 5.44
N ALA A 59 3.93 -29.30 5.08
CA ALA A 59 4.11 -28.25 6.07
C ALA A 59 2.76 -27.77 6.59
N ILE A 60 2.64 -27.53 7.89
CA ILE A 60 1.47 -26.94 8.55
C ILE A 60 1.78 -25.53 9.05
N ALA A 61 0.74 -24.70 9.14
CA ALA A 61 0.86 -23.37 9.72
C ALA A 61 1.09 -23.45 11.25
N LYS A 62 1.69 -22.43 11.84
CA LYS A 62 1.92 -22.36 13.30
C LYS A 62 0.60 -22.35 14.09
N HIS A 63 -0.43 -21.75 13.52
CA HIS A 63 -1.78 -21.69 14.07
C HIS A 63 -2.64 -22.93 13.71
N PHE A 64 -2.04 -24.01 13.19
CA PHE A 64 -2.78 -25.24 12.85
C PHE A 64 -3.37 -25.86 14.14
N PRO A 65 -4.67 -26.22 14.18
CA PRO A 65 -5.30 -26.76 15.39
C PRO A 65 -4.60 -28.04 15.87
N CYS A 66 -4.21 -28.09 17.14
CA CYS A 66 -3.59 -29.28 17.73
C CYS A 66 -4.53 -30.50 17.70
N GLU A 67 -5.85 -30.27 17.73
CA GLU A 67 -6.91 -31.29 17.61
C GLU A 67 -6.83 -32.12 16.33
N LEU A 68 -6.19 -31.59 15.29
CA LEU A 68 -6.01 -32.26 14.02
C LEU A 68 -4.72 -33.11 13.97
N ILE A 69 -3.94 -33.14 15.05
CA ILE A 69 -2.75 -33.99 15.22
C ILE A 69 -3.18 -35.28 15.93
N ARG A 70 -2.83 -36.42 15.36
CA ARG A 70 -3.24 -37.73 15.89
C ARG A 70 -2.42 -38.12 17.11
N GLU A 71 -3.00 -38.96 17.96
CA GLU A 71 -2.29 -39.56 19.09
C GLU A 71 -1.03 -40.31 18.60
N GLY A 72 0.12 -39.94 19.16
CA GLY A 72 1.43 -40.49 18.83
C GLY A 72 2.02 -40.02 17.50
N GLU A 73 1.40 -39.08 16.78
CA GLU A 73 1.89 -38.57 15.50
C GLU A 73 3.29 -37.94 15.63
N MET A 74 4.14 -38.10 14.61
CA MET A 74 5.47 -37.51 14.56
C MET A 74 5.46 -36.26 13.69
N LEU A 75 5.85 -35.13 14.27
CA LEU A 75 6.12 -33.89 13.57
C LEU A 75 7.62 -33.74 13.32
N THR A 76 7.97 -33.17 12.17
CA THR A 76 9.36 -32.85 11.82
C THR A 76 9.55 -31.34 11.84
N ILE A 77 10.47 -30.87 12.66
CA ILE A 77 10.86 -29.46 12.72
C ILE A 77 12.07 -29.25 11.81
N HIS A 78 11.97 -28.32 10.89
CA HIS A 78 13.06 -27.90 10.02
C HIS A 78 13.52 -26.51 10.43
N THR A 79 14.65 -26.40 11.12
CA THR A 79 15.25 -25.11 11.47
C THR A 79 16.10 -24.60 10.31
N ILE A 80 15.93 -23.32 10.00
CA ILE A 80 16.66 -22.60 8.96
C ILE A 80 17.52 -21.57 9.70
N MET A 81 18.84 -21.73 9.61
CA MET A 81 19.79 -20.80 10.23
C MET A 81 19.90 -19.54 9.37
N ASP A 82 19.64 -18.37 9.96
CA ASP A 82 20.00 -17.09 9.35
C ASP A 82 21.53 -16.95 9.31
N LYS A 83 22.11 -16.97 8.11
CA LYS A 83 23.54 -16.74 7.90
C LYS A 83 23.92 -15.25 7.91
N THR A 84 23.23 -14.41 8.67
CA THR A 84 23.44 -12.96 8.68
C THR A 84 23.52 -12.40 10.10
N CYS A 85 24.58 -12.81 10.80
CA CYS A 85 25.19 -11.98 11.84
C CYS A 85 26.61 -11.58 11.39
N GLU A 86 26.75 -11.09 10.15
CA GLU A 86 27.91 -10.33 9.68
C GLU A 86 27.56 -9.71 8.31
N GLY A 87 27.16 -8.44 8.32
CA GLY A 87 27.23 -7.52 7.18
C GLY A 87 26.48 -7.87 5.88
N ALA A 88 25.14 -7.84 5.88
CA ALA A 88 24.31 -7.47 4.72
C ALA A 88 22.82 -7.45 5.13
N ASN A 89 22.16 -6.29 5.07
CA ASN A 89 20.72 -6.17 5.33
C ASN A 89 19.93 -6.70 4.12
N VAL A 90 19.66 -8.01 4.12
CA VAL A 90 18.57 -8.61 3.35
C VAL A 90 17.29 -8.42 4.18
N LYS A 91 16.30 -7.70 3.63
CA LYS A 91 14.97 -7.61 4.20
C LYS A 91 14.22 -8.90 3.91
N ASP A 92 14.36 -9.89 4.78
CA ASP A 92 13.32 -10.91 4.92
C ASP A 92 12.21 -10.28 5.76
N GLU A 93 11.00 -10.26 5.23
CA GLU A 93 9.80 -9.84 5.95
C GLU A 93 9.65 -10.70 7.20
N LYS A 94 9.65 -10.05 8.36
CA LYS A 94 9.36 -10.73 9.63
C LYS A 94 7.97 -11.37 9.51
N PRO A 95 7.77 -12.59 10.05
CA PRO A 95 6.43 -13.15 10.13
C PRO A 95 5.53 -12.18 10.89
N GLN A 96 4.55 -11.60 10.20
CA GLN A 96 3.38 -10.98 10.82
C GLN A 96 2.62 -12.11 11.52
N ASP A 97 3.00 -12.37 12.76
CA ASP A 97 2.17 -13.05 13.73
C ASP A 97 1.24 -11.96 14.27
N ASP A 98 0.22 -11.59 13.47
CA ASP A 98 -0.91 -10.86 13.98
C ASP A 98 -1.62 -11.79 14.96
N GLY A 99 -1.23 -11.67 16.22
CA GLY A 99 -1.92 -12.23 17.37
C GLY A 99 -3.27 -11.57 17.54
N ASP A 100 -4.15 -11.69 16.55
CA ASP A 100 -5.55 -11.44 16.75
C ASP A 100 -6.10 -12.65 17.52
N ARG A 101 -6.19 -12.49 18.85
CA ARG A 101 -7.04 -13.32 19.69
C ARG A 101 -8.49 -13.09 19.26
N GLN A 102 -8.88 -13.68 18.14
CA GLN A 102 -10.28 -13.97 17.91
C GLN A 102 -10.66 -15.04 18.91
N LYS A 103 -11.19 -14.57 20.03
CA LYS A 103 -12.17 -15.27 20.85
C LYS A 103 -12.91 -16.22 19.94
N THR A 104 -12.87 -17.50 20.29
CA THR A 104 -13.71 -18.57 19.78
C THR A 104 -15.16 -18.10 19.70
N ILE A 105 -15.51 -17.43 18.59
CA ILE A 105 -16.87 -17.36 18.11
C ILE A 105 -17.21 -18.81 17.86
N GLY A 106 -18.27 -19.30 18.51
CA GLY A 106 -18.71 -20.69 18.40
C GLY A 106 -19.11 -21.03 16.97
N VAL A 107 -18.13 -21.27 16.11
CA VAL A 107 -18.34 -21.80 14.77
C VAL A 107 -18.40 -23.31 14.91
N SER A 108 -19.62 -23.78 15.16
CA SER A 108 -20.02 -25.18 15.02
C SER A 108 -19.87 -25.60 13.56
N GLY A 109 -18.66 -25.97 13.14
CA GLY A 109 -18.35 -26.50 11.82
C GLY A 109 -17.37 -27.67 11.92
N GLU A 110 -17.56 -28.70 11.12
CA GLU A 110 -16.62 -29.82 10.99
C GLU A 110 -15.31 -29.31 10.38
N LEU A 111 -14.17 -29.74 10.92
CA LEU A 111 -12.86 -29.33 10.41
C LEU A 111 -12.50 -30.14 9.16
N VAL A 112 -12.24 -29.44 8.07
CA VAL A 112 -11.75 -29.99 6.82
C VAL A 112 -10.24 -29.79 6.75
N VAL A 113 -9.51 -30.81 6.29
CA VAL A 113 -8.07 -30.72 6.05
C VAL A 113 -7.78 -31.17 4.63
N PHE A 114 -7.01 -30.38 3.90
CA PHE A 114 -6.61 -30.66 2.53
C PHE A 114 -5.18 -30.19 2.28
N ALA A 115 -4.57 -30.69 1.21
CA ALA A 115 -3.19 -30.38 0.86
C ALA A 115 -3.10 -29.58 -0.44
N ILE A 116 -2.18 -28.62 -0.51
CA ILE A 116 -1.87 -27.83 -1.70
C ILE A 116 -0.41 -28.00 -2.08
N ASN A 117 -0.15 -28.32 -3.34
CA ASN A 117 1.19 -28.37 -3.90
C ASN A 117 1.82 -26.97 -3.97
N SER A 118 3.01 -26.81 -3.39
CA SER A 118 3.74 -25.54 -3.29
C SER A 118 4.21 -24.99 -4.64
N LYS A 119 4.33 -25.83 -5.67
CA LYS A 119 4.72 -25.42 -7.03
C LYS A 119 3.53 -24.97 -7.87
N GLY A 120 2.31 -25.27 -7.46
CA GLY A 120 1.11 -25.00 -8.25
C GLY A 120 1.04 -25.80 -9.57
N GLY A 121 -0.08 -25.61 -10.26
CA GLY A 121 -0.45 -26.31 -11.48
C GLY A 121 -0.39 -25.41 -12.70
N ARG A 122 -1.49 -25.36 -13.46
CA ARG A 122 -1.58 -24.63 -14.72
C ARG A 122 -1.33 -23.14 -14.49
N ASN A 123 -0.42 -22.54 -15.28
CA ASN A 123 0.01 -21.13 -15.20
C ASN A 123 0.63 -20.68 -13.85
N ALA A 124 0.74 -21.55 -12.85
CA ALA A 124 1.30 -21.26 -11.53
C ALA A 124 2.74 -21.75 -11.35
N LYS A 125 3.18 -22.77 -12.10
CA LYS A 125 4.50 -23.43 -11.96
C LYS A 125 5.73 -22.51 -12.01
N SER A 126 5.63 -21.38 -12.70
CA SER A 126 6.71 -20.39 -12.82
C SER A 126 6.49 -19.14 -11.96
N LYS A 127 5.44 -19.12 -11.15
CA LYS A 127 5.02 -17.98 -10.33
C LYS A 127 5.27 -18.24 -8.85
N GLN A 128 5.55 -17.18 -8.10
CA GLN A 128 5.68 -17.24 -6.65
C GLN A 128 4.27 -17.27 -6.04
N ILE A 129 3.76 -18.46 -5.72
CA ILE A 129 2.44 -18.63 -5.10
C ILE A 129 2.48 -18.66 -3.57
N LEU A 130 3.68 -18.66 -2.97
CA LEU A 130 3.90 -18.61 -1.51
C LEU A 130 4.64 -17.32 -1.14
N ARG A 131 4.26 -16.70 -0.02
CA ARG A 131 4.86 -15.43 0.44
C ARG A 131 6.35 -15.59 0.74
N ASN A 132 6.70 -16.64 1.47
CA ASN A 132 8.04 -16.76 2.03
C ASN A 132 8.96 -17.70 1.25
N ASN A 133 10.18 -17.22 1.01
CA ASN A 133 11.23 -17.97 0.31
C ASN A 133 11.69 -19.22 1.08
N TYR A 134 11.57 -19.25 2.41
CA TYR A 134 11.95 -20.42 3.21
C TYR A 134 11.05 -21.65 2.96
N LEU A 135 9.87 -21.45 2.36
CA LEU A 135 8.97 -22.53 1.96
C LEU A 135 9.31 -23.14 0.59
N LYS A 136 10.34 -22.66 -0.12
CA LYS A 136 10.74 -23.17 -1.45
C LYS A 136 11.05 -24.67 -1.49
N ASN A 137 11.49 -25.24 -0.37
CA ASN A 137 11.86 -26.65 -0.25
C ASN A 137 10.70 -27.55 0.23
N VAL A 138 9.57 -26.95 0.62
CA VAL A 138 8.37 -27.68 0.99
C VAL A 138 7.65 -28.09 -0.29
N THR A 139 7.24 -29.36 -0.41
CA THR A 139 6.51 -29.85 -1.59
C THR A 139 5.00 -29.60 -1.49
N THR A 140 4.44 -29.72 -0.29
CA THR A 140 3.01 -29.65 -0.06
C THR A 140 2.71 -28.90 1.24
N LEU A 141 1.65 -28.10 1.24
CA LEU A 141 1.13 -27.38 2.40
C LEU A 141 -0.17 -28.03 2.84
N CYS A 142 -0.27 -28.39 4.12
CA CYS A 142 -1.50 -28.87 4.72
C CYS A 142 -2.25 -27.67 5.33
N VAL A 143 -3.49 -27.46 4.85
CA VAL A 143 -4.38 -26.35 5.19
C VAL A 143 -5.58 -26.93 5.93
N TYR A 144 -6.03 -26.23 6.99
CA TYR A 144 -7.29 -26.55 7.66
C TYR A 144 -8.35 -25.50 7.36
N ALA A 145 -9.59 -25.96 7.31
CA ALA A 145 -10.75 -25.14 7.05
C ALA A 145 -11.95 -25.53 7.92
N TYR A 146 -12.88 -24.61 8.14
CA TYR A 146 -14.19 -24.88 8.73
C TYR A 146 -15.18 -25.22 7.61
N SER A 147 -15.98 -26.28 7.76
CA SER A 147 -16.88 -26.79 6.71
C SER A 147 -17.83 -25.74 6.11
N ASN A 148 -18.15 -24.67 6.82
CA ASN A 148 -19.02 -23.60 6.34
C ASN A 148 -18.31 -22.47 5.57
N GLU A 149 -17.00 -22.53 5.37
CA GLU A 149 -16.26 -21.45 4.73
C GLU A 149 -15.84 -21.74 3.28
N THR A 150 -15.33 -20.70 2.61
CA THR A 150 -14.81 -20.80 1.25
C THR A 150 -13.34 -21.20 1.23
N ILE A 151 -12.90 -21.81 0.13
CA ILE A 151 -11.49 -22.14 -0.08
C ILE A 151 -10.63 -20.88 0.08
N LYS A 152 -11.06 -19.75 -0.51
CA LYS A 152 -10.39 -18.45 -0.40
C LYS A 152 -10.16 -18.05 1.05
N SER A 153 -11.21 -18.06 1.88
CA SER A 153 -11.11 -17.71 3.30
C SER A 153 -10.16 -18.63 4.07
N ALA A 154 -10.15 -19.94 3.76
CA ALA A 154 -9.22 -20.88 4.37
C ALA A 154 -7.77 -20.59 4.00
N LEU A 155 -7.49 -20.24 2.73
CA LEU A 155 -6.15 -19.89 2.25
C LEU A 155 -5.67 -18.54 2.77
N GLU A 156 -6.56 -17.54 2.89
CA GLU A 156 -6.27 -16.25 3.50
C GLU A 156 -5.89 -16.44 4.98
N ARG A 157 -6.68 -17.21 5.74
CA ARG A 157 -6.37 -17.52 7.15
C ARG A 157 -5.06 -18.28 7.32
N ASP A 158 -4.73 -19.18 6.39
CA ASP A 158 -3.47 -19.93 6.42
C ASP A 158 -2.22 -19.03 6.30
N GLY A 159 -2.36 -17.88 5.65
CA GLY A 159 -1.35 -16.80 5.62
C GLY A 159 -0.07 -17.10 4.85
N ARG A 160 0.13 -18.33 4.35
CA ARG A 160 1.36 -18.74 3.62
C ARG A 160 1.30 -18.46 2.11
N PHE A 161 0.13 -18.21 1.55
CA PHE A 161 -0.09 -18.00 0.11
C PHE A 161 0.10 -16.54 -0.32
N ALA A 162 0.76 -16.32 -1.46
CA ALA A 162 0.99 -14.99 -2.03
C ALA A 162 -0.25 -14.45 -2.76
N ASP A 163 -0.33 -13.14 -2.95
CA ASP A 163 -1.57 -12.49 -3.38
C ASP A 163 -2.00 -12.86 -4.81
N ILE A 164 -1.07 -13.37 -5.62
CA ILE A 164 -1.37 -13.94 -6.93
C ILE A 164 -2.39 -15.10 -6.88
N VAL A 165 -2.48 -15.81 -5.75
CA VAL A 165 -3.44 -16.91 -5.52
C VAL A 165 -4.87 -16.39 -5.34
N PHE A 166 -5.04 -15.12 -4.95
CA PHE A 166 -6.33 -14.51 -4.65
C PHE A 166 -6.89 -13.67 -5.82
N GLN A 167 -6.26 -13.74 -7.00
CA GLN A 167 -6.73 -13.08 -8.22
C GLN A 167 -8.02 -13.73 -8.76
N ASP A 168 -8.82 -12.93 -9.46
CA ASP A 168 -10.04 -13.40 -10.11
C ASP A 168 -9.75 -14.58 -11.07
N LYS A 169 -10.59 -15.62 -10.98
CA LYS A 169 -10.50 -16.87 -11.78
C LYS A 169 -9.32 -17.78 -11.42
N CYS A 170 -8.75 -17.64 -10.23
CA CYS A 170 -7.89 -18.68 -9.66
C CYS A 170 -8.72 -19.92 -9.31
N MET A 171 -8.18 -21.10 -9.59
CA MET A 171 -8.82 -22.39 -9.39
C MET A 171 -7.93 -23.32 -8.57
N LEU A 172 -8.52 -24.22 -7.79
CA LEU A 172 -7.86 -25.43 -7.31
C LEU A 172 -8.12 -26.56 -8.31
N CYS A 173 -7.08 -27.30 -8.68
CA CYS A 173 -7.21 -28.49 -9.52
C CYS A 173 -6.80 -29.71 -8.71
N ASP A 174 -7.71 -30.67 -8.55
CA ASP A 174 -7.43 -31.92 -7.85
C ASP A 174 -6.34 -32.69 -8.61
N THR A 175 -5.33 -33.16 -7.88
CA THR A 175 -4.19 -33.84 -8.50
C THR A 175 -4.54 -35.20 -9.09
N ASN A 176 -5.59 -35.87 -8.59
CA ASN A 176 -6.00 -37.22 -8.96
C ASN A 176 -6.94 -37.22 -10.17
N ASP A 177 -8.09 -36.55 -10.05
CA ASP A 177 -9.16 -36.61 -11.06
C ASP A 177 -9.19 -35.39 -12.00
N LYS A 178 -8.34 -34.39 -11.72
CA LYS A 178 -8.24 -33.13 -12.46
C LYS A 178 -9.49 -32.24 -12.40
N THR A 179 -10.39 -32.48 -11.44
CA THR A 179 -11.53 -31.60 -11.17
C THR A 179 -11.05 -30.20 -10.80
N GLU A 180 -11.67 -29.17 -11.38
CA GLU A 180 -11.37 -27.77 -11.12
C GLU A 180 -12.44 -27.16 -10.20
N LEU A 181 -12.01 -26.49 -9.13
CA LEU A 181 -12.84 -25.83 -8.15
C LEU A 181 -12.46 -24.34 -8.09
N GLU A 182 -13.43 -23.44 -8.15
CA GLU A 182 -13.17 -22.01 -7.94
C GLU A 182 -12.81 -21.75 -6.48
N ILE A 183 -11.86 -20.85 -6.20
CA ILE A 183 -11.48 -20.53 -4.81
C ILE A 183 -12.65 -19.97 -3.97
N ASN A 184 -13.72 -19.48 -4.60
CA ASN A 184 -14.91 -18.98 -3.91
C ASN A 184 -15.89 -20.10 -3.52
N GLN A 185 -15.66 -21.34 -3.94
CA GLN A 185 -16.48 -22.49 -3.56
C GLN A 185 -16.20 -22.90 -2.10
N ASN A 186 -17.14 -23.65 -1.53
CA ASN A 186 -17.06 -24.14 -0.17
C ASN A 186 -16.11 -25.34 -0.04
N VAL A 187 -15.49 -25.50 1.13
CA VAL A 187 -14.44 -26.50 1.40
C VAL A 187 -14.95 -27.94 1.62
N ASN A 188 -16.26 -28.20 1.71
CA ASN A 188 -16.82 -29.49 2.13
C ASN A 188 -16.26 -30.72 1.41
N SER A 189 -15.97 -30.61 0.11
CA SER A 189 -15.50 -31.73 -0.71
C SER A 189 -13.98 -31.91 -0.72
N LEU A 190 -13.23 -31.08 0.02
CA LEU A 190 -11.77 -31.05 -0.07
C LEU A 190 -11.08 -32.01 0.91
N HIS A 191 -11.80 -32.53 1.90
CA HIS A 191 -11.22 -33.32 2.98
C HIS A 191 -10.41 -34.52 2.43
N GLY A 192 -9.14 -34.61 2.80
CA GLY A 192 -8.28 -35.74 2.40
C GLY A 192 -7.70 -35.65 0.99
N HIS A 193 -7.99 -34.59 0.24
CA HIS A 193 -7.57 -34.46 -1.16
C HIS A 193 -6.35 -33.53 -1.32
N ASN A 194 -5.68 -33.68 -2.47
CA ASN A 194 -4.49 -32.93 -2.84
C ASN A 194 -4.80 -32.06 -4.06
N TYR A 195 -4.45 -30.78 -3.99
CA TYR A 195 -4.76 -29.79 -5.00
C TYR A 195 -3.53 -29.05 -5.50
N GLU A 196 -3.62 -28.56 -6.73
CA GLU A 196 -2.69 -27.61 -7.33
C GLU A 196 -3.42 -26.28 -7.57
N ILE A 197 -2.78 -25.16 -7.21
CA ILE A 197 -3.28 -23.82 -7.55
C ILE A 197 -3.08 -23.59 -9.06
N CYS A 198 -4.14 -23.26 -9.77
CA CYS A 198 -4.15 -22.93 -11.20
C CYS A 198 -4.51 -21.46 -11.40
N LEU A 199 -3.60 -20.71 -12.02
CA LEU A 199 -3.79 -19.29 -12.30
C LEU A 199 -4.50 -19.08 -13.65
N PRO A 200 -5.28 -18.00 -13.83
CA PRO A 200 -5.92 -17.69 -15.09
C PRO A 200 -4.90 -17.49 -16.21
N ARG A 201 -5.28 -17.88 -17.44
CA ARG A 201 -4.47 -17.60 -18.64
C ARG A 201 -4.60 -16.11 -18.95
N VAL A 202 -3.57 -15.35 -18.63
CA VAL A 202 -3.42 -13.98 -19.12
C VAL A 202 -3.23 -14.07 -20.65
N LYS A 203 -4.25 -13.70 -21.43
CA LYS A 203 -4.03 -13.38 -22.86
C LYS A 203 -3.12 -12.15 -22.86
N GLU A 204 -2.03 -12.19 -23.63
CA GLU A 204 -1.15 -11.03 -23.82
C GLU A 204 -1.91 -9.89 -24.53
N SER A 205 -2.74 -9.18 -23.77
CA SER A 205 -3.27 -7.87 -24.11
C SER A 205 -2.83 -6.97 -22.97
N HIS A 206 -1.79 -6.18 -23.26
CA HIS A 206 -1.09 -5.24 -22.39
C HIS A 206 -0.31 -5.88 -21.23
N LYS A 207 1.01 -6.04 -21.45
CA LYS A 207 2.01 -6.32 -20.40
C LYS A 207 2.41 -4.99 -19.74
N PRO A 208 2.10 -4.76 -18.44
CA PRO A 208 2.68 -3.67 -17.67
C PRO A 208 4.21 -3.80 -17.54
N GLU A 209 4.75 -5.01 -17.72
CA GLU A 209 6.19 -5.31 -17.76
C GLU A 209 6.91 -4.60 -18.92
N LYS A 210 6.21 -4.26 -20.01
CA LYS A 210 6.80 -3.50 -21.12
C LYS A 210 6.91 -2.03 -20.75
N GLU A 211 5.91 -1.45 -20.09
CA GLU A 211 5.98 -0.07 -19.61
C GLU A 211 6.99 0.08 -18.47
N PHE A 212 7.03 -0.86 -17.53
CA PHE A 212 8.04 -0.89 -16.46
C PHE A 212 9.44 -1.21 -17.00
N GLY A 213 9.55 -2.13 -17.96
CA GLY A 213 10.81 -2.45 -18.65
C GLY A 213 11.30 -1.31 -19.55
N ASP A 214 10.40 -0.54 -20.15
CA ASP A 214 10.71 0.64 -20.95
C ASP A 214 11.01 1.86 -20.06
N LEU A 215 10.43 1.94 -18.85
CA LEU A 215 10.79 2.87 -17.78
C LEU A 215 12.20 2.56 -17.25
N VAL A 216 12.47 1.29 -16.90
CA VAL A 216 13.79 0.81 -16.47
C VAL A 216 14.82 0.99 -17.59
N LYS A 217 14.47 0.74 -18.85
CA LYS A 217 15.34 1.01 -20.01
C LYS A 217 15.54 2.50 -20.26
N HIS A 218 14.55 3.37 -20.05
CA HIS A 218 14.73 4.82 -20.10
C HIS A 218 15.67 5.30 -18.98
N MET A 219 15.54 4.75 -17.78
CA MET A 219 16.42 5.01 -16.63
C MET A 219 17.84 4.50 -16.87
N GLN A 220 17.98 3.33 -17.50
CA GLN A 220 19.27 2.74 -17.88
C GLN A 220 19.90 3.39 -19.13
N LYS A 221 19.13 3.98 -20.06
CA LYS A 221 19.69 4.70 -21.22
C LYS A 221 20.38 6.01 -20.84
N ARG A 222 20.11 6.56 -19.65
CA ARG A 222 20.86 7.68 -19.03
C ARG A 222 22.22 7.25 -18.41
N SER A 223 22.76 6.10 -18.78
CA SER A 223 23.93 5.48 -18.12
C SER A 223 25.24 5.48 -18.90
N SER A 224 25.28 5.93 -20.15
CA SER A 224 26.54 5.98 -20.89
C SER A 224 27.24 7.32 -20.65
N SER A 225 28.23 7.24 -19.74
CA SER A 225 29.28 8.21 -19.36
C SER A 225 28.85 9.42 -18.50
N GLU A 226 28.82 9.30 -17.17
CA GLU A 226 28.71 10.48 -16.29
C GLU A 226 29.44 10.38 -14.93
N PRO A 227 29.87 11.53 -14.36
CA PRO A 227 30.81 11.64 -13.24
C PRO A 227 30.27 11.14 -11.89
N SER A 228 31.20 10.89 -10.96
CA SER A 228 31.01 10.21 -9.66
C SER A 228 29.89 10.78 -8.78
N GLU A 229 29.62 12.08 -8.86
CA GLU A 229 28.63 12.80 -8.04
C GLU A 229 27.18 12.38 -8.39
N LEU A 230 26.91 12.11 -9.67
CA LEU A 230 25.61 11.64 -10.15
C LEU A 230 25.33 10.18 -9.77
N GLN A 231 26.38 9.38 -9.50
CA GLN A 231 26.20 8.03 -8.99
C GLN A 231 25.73 8.01 -7.52
N LEU A 232 26.17 8.98 -6.71
CA LEU A 232 25.67 9.14 -5.33
C LEU A 232 24.21 9.58 -5.33
N ILE A 233 23.85 10.60 -6.13
CA ILE A 233 22.46 11.07 -6.26
C ILE A 233 21.54 9.93 -6.73
N LYS A 234 21.99 9.08 -7.65
CA LYS A 234 21.24 7.89 -8.10
C LYS A 234 21.08 6.84 -6.99
N LYS A 235 22.13 6.56 -6.21
CA LYS A 235 22.06 5.62 -5.09
C LYS A 235 21.10 6.10 -4.00
N ASP A 236 21.14 7.40 -3.69
CA ASP A 236 20.26 8.02 -2.71
C ASP A 236 18.82 8.02 -3.21
N PHE A 237 18.56 8.34 -4.48
CA PHE A 237 17.23 8.23 -5.08
C PHE A 237 16.67 6.80 -4.99
N VAL A 238 17.43 5.80 -5.45
CA VAL A 238 17.00 4.40 -5.40
C VAL A 238 16.71 3.97 -3.95
N LYS A 239 17.59 4.33 -3.01
CA LYS A 239 17.40 4.02 -1.59
C LYS A 239 16.15 4.68 -1.01
N ASN A 240 15.92 5.95 -1.32
CA ASN A 240 14.82 6.76 -0.76
C ASN A 240 13.47 6.40 -1.39
N THR A 241 13.47 5.86 -2.61
CA THR A 241 12.25 5.45 -3.32
C THR A 241 11.99 3.94 -3.25
N GLN A 242 12.90 3.18 -2.66
CA GLN A 242 12.85 1.71 -2.56
C GLN A 242 11.57 1.20 -1.89
N SER A 243 11.03 1.97 -0.93
CA SER A 243 9.80 1.62 -0.21
C SER A 243 8.61 1.48 -1.16
N PHE A 244 8.47 2.39 -2.14
CA PHE A 244 7.37 2.37 -3.11
C PHE A 244 7.45 1.25 -4.15
N LEU A 245 8.55 0.48 -4.16
CA LEU A 245 8.68 -0.73 -4.96
C LEU A 245 8.10 -1.97 -4.25
N ASP A 246 7.70 -1.82 -2.99
CA ASP A 246 7.00 -2.84 -2.22
C ASP A 246 5.55 -2.96 -2.69
N MET A 247 5.09 -4.20 -2.92
CA MET A 247 3.74 -4.44 -3.44
C MET A 247 2.65 -4.05 -2.45
N CYS A 248 2.86 -4.24 -1.14
CA CYS A 248 1.87 -3.84 -0.13
C CYS A 248 1.73 -2.31 -0.07
N GLN A 249 2.84 -1.57 -0.19
CA GLN A 249 2.80 -0.12 -0.29
C GLN A 249 2.13 0.33 -1.59
N LEU A 250 2.44 -0.31 -2.72
CA LEU A 250 1.81 0.00 -4.00
C LEU A 250 0.30 -0.26 -3.97
N GLU A 251 -0.15 -1.39 -3.41
CA GLU A 251 -1.58 -1.70 -3.23
C GLU A 251 -2.26 -0.67 -2.33
N LYS A 252 -1.62 -0.28 -1.23
CA LYS A 252 -2.13 0.79 -0.36
C LYS A 252 -2.24 2.12 -1.12
N LEU A 253 -1.22 2.51 -1.89
CA LEU A 253 -1.26 3.72 -2.70
C LEU A 253 -2.32 3.67 -3.79
N VAL A 254 -2.52 2.50 -4.44
CA VAL A 254 -3.60 2.29 -5.40
C VAL A 254 -4.97 2.46 -4.72
N HIS A 255 -5.14 1.90 -3.53
CA HIS A 255 -6.36 2.06 -2.73
C HIS A 255 -6.58 3.53 -2.35
N LEU A 256 -5.58 4.23 -1.82
CA LEU A 256 -5.66 5.67 -1.50
C LEU A 256 -5.92 6.52 -2.76
N GLY A 257 -5.33 6.14 -3.89
CA GLY A 257 -5.51 6.76 -5.19
C GLY A 257 -6.95 6.70 -5.72
N THR A 258 -7.80 5.81 -5.20
CA THR A 258 -9.23 5.79 -5.54
C THR A 258 -9.97 7.04 -5.04
N SER A 259 -9.42 7.74 -4.06
CA SER A 259 -9.96 8.99 -3.50
C SER A 259 -9.40 10.25 -4.16
N VAL A 260 -8.56 10.08 -5.17
CA VAL A 260 -7.99 11.17 -5.96
C VAL A 260 -8.75 11.26 -7.27
N GLY A 261 -9.13 12.47 -7.65
CA GLY A 261 -9.88 12.70 -8.87
C GLY A 261 -9.48 13.99 -9.58
N ARG A 262 -9.87 14.07 -10.84
CA ARG A 262 -9.72 15.28 -11.64
C ARG A 262 -10.84 16.24 -11.30
N ILE A 263 -10.48 17.45 -10.91
CA ILE A 263 -11.40 18.56 -10.73
C ILE A 263 -11.54 19.31 -12.06
N LYS A 264 -12.77 19.71 -12.37
CA LYS A 264 -13.10 20.61 -13.46
C LYS A 264 -13.99 21.72 -12.93
N VAL A 265 -13.63 22.98 -13.18
CA VAL A 265 -14.45 24.15 -12.85
C VAL A 265 -14.48 25.09 -14.04
N GLY A 266 -15.62 25.11 -14.75
CA GLY A 266 -15.67 25.72 -16.09
C GLY A 266 -14.69 25.05 -17.05
N ASP A 267 -13.76 25.84 -17.61
CA ASP A 267 -12.69 25.38 -18.51
C ASP A 267 -11.36 25.09 -17.78
N GLU A 268 -11.30 25.31 -16.45
CA GLU A 268 -10.11 25.05 -15.65
C GLU A 268 -10.10 23.61 -15.12
N HIS A 269 -8.90 23.07 -14.99
CA HIS A 269 -8.67 21.70 -14.54
C HIS A 269 -7.60 21.62 -13.46
N GLY A 270 -7.77 20.67 -12.56
CA GLY A 270 -6.77 20.33 -11.56
C GLY A 270 -7.00 18.94 -11.00
N THR A 271 -6.29 18.65 -9.92
CA THR A 271 -6.49 17.43 -9.12
C THR A 271 -7.10 17.82 -7.78
N GLY A 272 -7.91 16.94 -7.22
CA GLY A 272 -8.31 17.04 -5.82
C GLY A 272 -8.54 15.66 -5.23
N PHE A 273 -8.76 15.63 -3.92
CA PHE A 273 -8.94 14.36 -3.22
C PHE A 273 -9.90 14.46 -2.04
N LEU A 274 -10.53 13.33 -1.73
CA LEU A 274 -11.46 13.19 -0.63
C LEU A 274 -10.72 13.21 0.71
N LEU A 275 -10.84 14.34 1.42
CA LEU A 275 -10.09 14.61 2.65
C LEU A 275 -10.77 13.94 3.85
N PHE A 276 -12.01 14.31 4.14
CA PHE A 276 -12.88 13.76 5.20
C PHE A 276 -14.35 13.88 4.77
N ASP A 277 -15.24 13.05 5.31
CA ASP A 277 -16.67 13.00 4.95
C ASP A 277 -16.90 13.09 3.43
N ASP A 278 -17.53 14.17 2.95
CA ASP A 278 -17.76 14.44 1.53
C ASP A 278 -16.95 15.64 1.02
N PHE A 279 -15.94 16.05 1.78
CA PHE A 279 -15.12 17.21 1.48
C PHE A 279 -13.93 16.85 0.60
N ILE A 280 -13.78 17.63 -0.47
CA ILE A 280 -12.70 17.55 -1.44
C ILE A 280 -11.71 18.67 -1.16
N LEU A 281 -10.43 18.34 -1.06
CA LEU A 281 -9.34 19.30 -0.97
C LEU A 281 -8.65 19.45 -2.33
N THR A 282 -8.35 20.69 -2.71
CA THR A 282 -7.54 21.06 -3.88
C THR A 282 -6.81 22.38 -3.61
N ASN A 283 -6.07 22.91 -4.58
CA ASN A 283 -5.51 24.25 -4.50
C ASN A 283 -6.57 25.33 -4.79
N GLU A 284 -6.43 26.50 -4.19
CA GLU A 284 -7.30 27.66 -4.47
C GLU A 284 -7.13 28.12 -5.92
N HIS A 285 -5.90 28.12 -6.43
CA HIS A 285 -5.67 28.59 -7.79
C HIS A 285 -6.35 27.74 -8.88
N VAL A 286 -6.74 26.49 -8.57
CA VAL A 286 -7.54 25.64 -9.47
C VAL A 286 -8.96 26.20 -9.65
N ILE A 287 -9.49 26.88 -8.63
CA ILE A 287 -10.85 27.45 -8.65
C ILE A 287 -10.87 28.97 -8.85
N ALA A 288 -9.73 29.65 -8.74
CA ALA A 288 -9.62 31.11 -8.63
C ALA A 288 -10.38 31.90 -9.71
N LYS A 289 -10.33 31.48 -10.98
CA LYS A 289 -11.04 32.17 -12.08
C LYS A 289 -12.56 32.09 -11.97
N SER A 290 -13.06 31.09 -11.25
CA SER A 290 -14.47 30.81 -11.07
C SER A 290 -14.94 31.04 -9.63
N TYR A 291 -14.15 31.73 -8.78
CA TYR A 291 -14.46 31.93 -7.37
C TYR A 291 -14.84 33.39 -7.08
N ASP A 292 -16.04 33.59 -6.49
CA ASP A 292 -16.49 34.86 -5.93
C ASP A 292 -16.25 34.86 -4.42
N SER A 293 -15.23 35.62 -4.00
CA SER A 293 -14.83 35.76 -2.60
C SER A 293 -15.85 36.51 -1.73
N ASN A 294 -16.71 37.36 -2.31
CA ASN A 294 -17.75 38.04 -1.53
C ASN A 294 -18.91 37.08 -1.19
N ALA A 295 -19.22 36.18 -2.12
CA ALA A 295 -20.32 35.22 -1.96
C ALA A 295 -19.88 33.87 -1.38
N ASN A 296 -18.56 33.63 -1.27
CA ASN A 296 -17.96 32.33 -0.96
C ASN A 296 -18.49 31.21 -1.88
N LYS A 297 -18.63 31.52 -3.17
CA LYS A 297 -19.25 30.61 -4.15
C LYS A 297 -18.49 30.55 -5.46
N LEU A 298 -18.62 29.39 -6.11
CA LEU A 298 -18.20 29.18 -7.48
C LEU A 298 -19.24 29.77 -8.45
N THR A 299 -18.77 30.55 -9.41
CA THR A 299 -19.57 31.16 -10.47
C THR A 299 -19.84 30.19 -11.62
N ASN A 300 -18.97 29.19 -11.80
CA ASN A 300 -19.13 28.10 -12.77
C ASN A 300 -19.37 26.76 -12.05
N PRO A 301 -20.11 25.81 -12.68
CA PRO A 301 -20.26 24.46 -12.16
C PRO A 301 -18.91 23.78 -11.96
N ALA A 302 -18.78 23.05 -10.86
CA ALA A 302 -17.60 22.28 -10.52
C ALA A 302 -17.94 20.80 -10.41
N THR A 303 -17.07 19.94 -10.96
CA THR A 303 -17.21 18.49 -10.90
C THR A 303 -15.89 17.84 -10.51
N ILE A 304 -15.98 16.63 -9.95
CA ILE A 304 -14.83 15.75 -9.74
C ILE A 304 -15.08 14.40 -10.41
N ASN A 305 -14.06 13.87 -11.06
CA ASN A 305 -14.07 12.54 -11.65
C ASN A 305 -12.96 11.69 -11.02
N PHE A 306 -13.33 10.59 -10.34
CA PHE A 306 -12.36 9.75 -9.64
C PHE A 306 -11.63 8.76 -10.56
N ASP A 307 -11.92 8.68 -11.86
CA ASP A 307 -11.19 7.89 -12.87
C ASP A 307 -10.68 6.53 -12.34
N LEU A 308 -11.63 5.67 -11.94
CA LEU A 308 -11.36 4.34 -11.37
C LEU A 308 -11.20 3.26 -12.45
N GLY A 309 -11.41 3.61 -13.72
CA GLY A 309 -11.09 2.77 -14.89
C GLY A 309 -11.97 1.53 -15.07
N ASN A 310 -13.07 1.39 -14.33
CA ASN A 310 -13.84 0.15 -14.22
C ASN A 310 -15.32 0.27 -14.66
N LYS A 311 -15.70 1.36 -15.34
CA LYS A 311 -17.08 1.67 -15.76
C LYS A 311 -18.08 1.64 -14.59
N ARG A 312 -17.69 2.15 -13.43
CA ARG A 312 -18.60 2.35 -12.27
C ARG A 312 -19.22 3.75 -12.33
N THR A 313 -20.26 3.99 -11.55
CA THR A 313 -20.89 5.32 -11.28
C THR A 313 -19.88 6.41 -10.93
N LEU A 314 -18.75 6.07 -10.29
CA LEU A 314 -17.66 6.99 -9.93
C LEU A 314 -16.73 7.38 -11.09
N ASP A 315 -16.88 6.78 -12.27
CA ASP A 315 -16.18 7.20 -13.49
C ASP A 315 -16.91 8.34 -14.22
N GLU A 316 -18.09 8.75 -13.73
CA GLU A 316 -18.81 9.94 -14.20
C GLU A 316 -18.31 11.22 -13.50
N GLU A 317 -18.60 12.38 -14.09
CA GLU A 317 -18.33 13.67 -13.44
C GLU A 317 -19.35 13.90 -12.32
N LEU A 318 -18.89 13.80 -11.06
CA LEU A 318 -19.73 14.02 -9.88
C LEU A 318 -19.81 15.50 -9.54
N PRO A 319 -21.01 16.07 -9.33
CA PRO A 319 -21.17 17.48 -9.04
C PRO A 319 -20.68 17.86 -7.64
N LEU A 320 -20.01 19.00 -7.55
CA LEU A 320 -19.62 19.66 -6.31
C LEU A 320 -20.60 20.79 -5.99
N LEU A 321 -20.82 21.06 -4.70
CA LEU A 321 -21.55 22.24 -4.27
C LEU A 321 -20.82 23.50 -4.74
N SER A 322 -21.60 24.51 -5.13
CA SER A 322 -21.02 25.82 -5.48
C SER A 322 -20.43 26.56 -4.28
N THR A 323 -20.78 26.18 -3.04
CA THR A 323 -20.23 26.83 -1.84
C THR A 323 -18.79 26.37 -1.59
N VAL A 324 -17.89 27.32 -1.40
CA VAL A 324 -16.51 27.08 -1.00
C VAL A 324 -16.44 27.24 0.52
N PHE A 325 -16.11 26.16 1.23
CA PHE A 325 -16.23 26.10 2.69
C PHE A 325 -15.03 26.70 3.42
N ALA A 326 -13.86 26.60 2.81
CA ALA A 326 -12.64 27.24 3.28
C ALA A 326 -11.70 27.40 2.10
N CYS A 327 -11.02 28.54 1.97
CA CYS A 327 -9.95 28.69 1.00
C CYS A 327 -8.99 29.79 1.40
N TRP A 328 -7.74 29.69 0.96
CA TRP A 328 -6.78 30.78 1.04
C TRP A 328 -5.66 30.57 0.05
N LYS A 329 -5.21 31.67 -0.55
CA LYS A 329 -3.96 31.73 -1.31
C LYS A 329 -3.14 32.91 -0.83
N GLY A 330 -1.98 32.63 -0.24
CA GLY A 330 -1.09 33.65 0.27
C GLY A 330 -0.45 33.27 1.61
N ARG A 331 0.10 34.25 2.31
CA ARG A 331 0.69 34.04 3.63
C ARG A 331 -0.37 34.01 4.71
N ASP A 332 -0.32 33.02 5.59
CA ASP A 332 -1.14 32.94 6.79
C ASP A 332 -0.55 33.79 7.93
N ASN A 333 -1.24 33.80 9.08
CA ASN A 333 -0.82 34.55 10.27
C ASN A 333 0.54 34.12 10.84
N HIS A 334 1.02 32.91 10.50
CA HIS A 334 2.34 32.39 10.85
C HIS A 334 3.38 32.68 9.76
N ARG A 335 3.03 33.54 8.79
CA ARG A 335 3.83 33.89 7.60
C ARG A 335 4.10 32.69 6.69
N ARG A 336 3.31 31.62 6.81
CA ARG A 336 3.43 30.44 5.95
C ARG A 336 2.62 30.63 4.69
N TYR A 337 3.22 30.34 3.53
CA TYR A 337 2.46 30.31 2.29
C TYR A 337 1.55 29.09 2.27
N VAL A 338 0.26 29.30 2.00
CA VAL A 338 -0.75 28.25 1.79
C VAL A 338 -1.54 28.56 0.52
N ASP A 339 -2.00 27.51 -0.15
CA ASP A 339 -2.80 27.57 -1.37
C ASP A 339 -3.76 26.38 -1.34
N PHE A 340 -4.99 26.59 -0.89
CA PHE A 340 -5.97 25.51 -0.73
C PHE A 340 -7.41 26.01 -0.91
N ALA A 341 -8.28 25.11 -1.36
CA ALA A 341 -9.72 25.26 -1.35
C ALA A 341 -10.39 23.95 -0.90
N LEU A 342 -11.36 24.08 -0.01
CA LEU A 342 -12.18 23.01 0.54
C LEU A 342 -13.57 23.07 -0.09
N LEU A 343 -13.86 22.07 -0.91
CA LEU A 343 -15.11 21.89 -1.63
C LEU A 343 -15.89 20.71 -1.03
N LYS A 344 -17.15 20.52 -1.43
CA LYS A 344 -17.97 19.40 -0.95
C LYS A 344 -18.75 18.76 -2.10
N LEU A 345 -18.84 17.43 -2.10
CA LEU A 345 -19.72 16.69 -3.02
C LEU A 345 -21.19 17.08 -2.79
N GLN A 346 -21.94 17.22 -3.87
CA GLN A 346 -23.37 17.58 -3.79
C GLN A 346 -24.22 16.43 -3.24
N GLU A 347 -23.90 15.19 -3.61
CA GLU A 347 -24.64 14.00 -3.21
C GLU A 347 -23.69 12.96 -2.61
N HIS A 348 -24.15 12.34 -1.53
CA HIS A 348 -23.47 11.21 -0.91
C HIS A 348 -24.00 9.91 -1.52
N SER A 349 -23.09 9.02 -1.92
CA SER A 349 -23.44 7.70 -2.47
C SER A 349 -22.75 6.58 -1.70
N GLU A 350 -23.32 5.37 -1.77
CA GLU A 350 -22.74 4.18 -1.15
C GLU A 350 -21.35 3.85 -1.73
N ASP A 351 -21.10 4.22 -2.99
CA ASP A 351 -19.79 4.05 -3.61
C ASP A 351 -18.77 5.06 -3.06
N ILE A 352 -19.17 6.31 -2.79
CA ILE A 352 -18.33 7.32 -2.12
C ILE A 352 -18.01 6.89 -0.68
N SER A 353 -18.94 6.23 0.01
CA SER A 353 -18.72 5.68 1.36
C SER A 353 -17.58 4.65 1.41
N LYS A 354 -17.31 3.95 0.29
CA LYS A 354 -16.27 2.91 0.19
C LYS A 354 -14.88 3.48 -0.09
N LEU A 355 -14.78 4.75 -0.48
CA LEU A 355 -13.50 5.41 -0.74
C LEU A 355 -12.77 5.75 0.57
N PRO A 356 -11.44 5.62 0.65
CA PRO A 356 -10.70 6.03 1.84
C PRO A 356 -10.81 7.54 2.07
N ARG A 357 -10.73 7.96 3.34
CA ARG A 357 -10.60 9.38 3.70
C ARG A 357 -9.13 9.67 3.95
N LEU A 358 -8.51 10.48 3.10
CA LEU A 358 -7.05 10.61 3.12
C LEU A 358 -6.53 11.30 4.38
N LEU A 359 -7.38 12.05 5.10
CA LEU A 359 -7.03 12.60 6.42
C LEU A 359 -6.70 11.51 7.45
N HIS A 360 -7.26 10.30 7.35
CA HIS A 360 -6.94 9.19 8.26
C HIS A 360 -5.48 8.72 8.12
N GLU A 361 -4.86 8.96 6.97
CA GLU A 361 -3.47 8.65 6.71
C GLU A 361 -2.55 9.86 6.90
N PHE A 362 -3.01 10.96 7.48
CA PHE A 362 -2.18 12.15 7.68
C PHE A 362 -1.02 11.92 8.68
N THR A 363 0.14 12.51 8.39
CA THR A 363 1.28 12.60 9.32
C THR A 363 2.00 13.94 9.23
N SER A 364 2.58 14.39 10.34
CA SER A 364 3.38 15.62 10.46
C SER A 364 4.88 15.36 10.64
N ARG A 365 5.34 14.14 10.31
CA ARG A 365 6.75 13.74 10.40
C ARG A 365 7.64 14.63 9.52
N GLN A 366 8.88 14.87 9.98
CA GLN A 366 9.83 15.77 9.31
C GLN A 366 11.00 15.06 8.64
N ASN A 367 11.16 13.74 8.83
CA ASN A 367 12.26 12.94 8.27
C ASN A 367 11.80 12.11 7.07
N ILE A 368 11.21 12.78 6.08
CA ILE A 368 10.72 12.14 4.85
C ILE A 368 11.77 12.29 3.77
N GLN A 369 12.08 11.21 3.04
CA GLN A 369 13.07 11.23 1.97
C GLN A 369 12.45 10.87 0.62
N GLY A 370 11.69 9.79 0.58
CA GLY A 370 10.88 9.36 -0.57
C GLY A 370 9.48 9.92 -0.50
N ILE A 371 8.94 10.27 -1.66
CA ILE A 371 7.55 10.68 -1.80
C ILE A 371 6.88 9.99 -2.98
N CYS A 372 5.56 9.84 -2.90
CA CYS A 372 4.72 9.46 -4.03
C CYS A 372 3.61 10.48 -4.23
N ILE A 373 3.39 10.90 -5.46
CA ILE A 373 2.36 11.85 -5.85
C ILE A 373 1.35 11.10 -6.73
N ILE A 374 0.06 11.27 -6.46
CA ILE A 374 -1.01 10.65 -7.25
C ILE A 374 -1.93 11.75 -7.74
N GLY A 375 -2.26 11.78 -9.03
CA GLY A 375 -3.07 12.85 -9.59
C GLY A 375 -3.21 12.81 -11.10
N HIS A 376 -3.63 13.93 -11.68
CA HIS A 376 -4.00 14.03 -13.11
C HIS A 376 -3.10 15.04 -13.86
N PRO A 377 -1.82 14.71 -14.11
CA PRO A 377 -0.97 15.58 -14.92
C PRO A 377 -1.56 15.76 -16.33
N GLY A 378 -1.49 16.98 -16.83
CA GLY A 378 -2.09 17.44 -18.08
C GLY A 378 -3.63 17.38 -18.12
N ALA A 379 -4.30 17.29 -16.98
CA ALA A 379 -5.72 16.91 -16.88
C ALA A 379 -6.05 15.55 -17.53
N GLY A 380 -5.01 14.73 -17.76
CA GLY A 380 -5.06 13.47 -18.48
C GLY A 380 -5.46 12.29 -17.59
N LYS A 381 -4.89 11.13 -17.92
CA LYS A 381 -5.08 9.91 -17.14
C LYS A 381 -4.58 10.10 -15.73
N LYS A 382 -5.23 9.47 -14.76
CA LYS A 382 -4.66 9.37 -13.42
C LYS A 382 -3.31 8.68 -13.47
N MET A 383 -2.31 9.29 -12.86
CA MET A 383 -0.95 8.78 -12.78
C MET A 383 -0.48 8.79 -11.33
N MET A 384 0.56 8.01 -11.08
CA MET A 384 1.37 8.11 -9.88
C MET A 384 2.82 8.34 -10.30
N ASP A 385 3.55 9.17 -9.56
CA ASP A 385 5.00 9.32 -9.71
C ASP A 385 5.68 9.22 -8.35
N VAL A 386 6.90 8.68 -8.36
CA VAL A 386 7.71 8.47 -7.16
C VAL A 386 8.95 9.34 -7.28
N SER A 387 9.18 10.17 -6.27
CA SER A 387 10.30 11.10 -6.24
C SER A 387 10.94 11.12 -4.86
N CYS A 388 11.92 12.01 -4.67
CA CYS A 388 12.52 12.28 -3.38
C CYS A 388 12.48 13.77 -3.07
N ILE A 389 12.33 14.09 -1.78
CA ILE A 389 12.47 15.47 -1.31
C ILE A 389 13.90 15.92 -1.60
N VAL A 390 14.04 16.97 -2.40
CA VAL A 390 15.32 17.62 -2.67
C VAL A 390 15.60 18.58 -1.51
N PRO A 391 16.63 18.34 -0.69
CA PRO A 391 16.99 19.26 0.37
C PRO A 391 17.54 20.54 -0.26
N HIS A 392 17.04 21.69 0.17
CA HIS A 392 17.68 22.96 -0.14
C HIS A 392 18.99 23.04 0.65
N ARG A 393 20.11 22.64 0.04
CA ARG A 393 21.44 22.92 0.61
C ARG A 393 21.72 24.40 0.40
N GLU A 394 21.96 25.13 1.49
CA GLU A 394 22.61 26.44 1.45
C GLU A 394 23.97 26.31 0.77
N THR A 395 24.02 26.44 -0.56
CA THR A 395 25.29 26.47 -1.29
C THR A 395 25.82 27.91 -1.32
N GLY A 396 26.59 28.26 -0.29
CA GLY A 396 27.69 29.22 -0.40
C GLY A 396 27.36 30.71 -0.17
N PRO A 397 28.40 31.52 0.11
CA PRO A 397 28.34 32.63 1.05
C PRO A 397 27.92 33.95 0.38
N ALA A 398 26.76 34.48 0.77
CA ALA A 398 26.51 35.91 0.75
C ALA A 398 25.42 36.23 1.77
N ALA A 399 25.71 37.21 2.63
CA ALA A 399 24.71 37.81 3.50
C ALA A 399 23.53 38.32 2.64
N GLY A 400 22.35 37.72 2.83
CA GLY A 400 21.12 38.10 2.11
C GLY A 400 20.12 36.94 2.03
N ASN A 401 19.31 36.75 3.08
CA ASN A 401 18.31 35.69 3.25
C ASN A 401 17.09 35.81 2.30
N SER A 402 17.22 35.59 0.99
CA SER A 402 16.06 35.47 0.09
C SER A 402 16.38 34.72 -1.20
N ILE A 403 15.57 33.71 -1.54
CA ILE A 403 15.58 33.06 -2.86
C ILE A 403 14.36 33.57 -3.62
N TYR A 404 14.61 34.22 -4.76
CA TYR A 404 13.55 34.68 -5.65
C TYR A 404 13.08 33.50 -6.50
N VAL A 405 11.89 33.00 -6.16
CA VAL A 405 11.28 31.86 -6.84
C VAL A 405 10.23 32.36 -7.83
N SER A 406 10.48 32.25 -9.12
CA SER A 406 9.46 32.54 -10.13
C SER A 406 8.54 31.33 -10.30
N VAL A 407 7.36 31.39 -9.70
CA VAL A 407 6.35 30.33 -9.80
C VAL A 407 5.44 30.61 -11.00
N LYS A 408 5.23 29.62 -11.86
CA LYS A 408 4.34 29.76 -13.02
C LYS A 408 3.02 29.07 -12.73
N PHE A 409 1.95 29.85 -12.61
CA PHE A 409 0.56 29.36 -12.65
C PHE A 409 -0.05 29.79 -14.00
N GLN A 410 -0.67 28.89 -14.76
CA GLN A 410 -1.51 29.30 -15.90
C GLN A 410 -2.71 30.08 -15.30
N ALA A 411 -3.06 31.33 -15.64
CA ALA A 411 -2.85 32.13 -16.84
C ALA A 411 -2.09 33.45 -16.63
N ASP A 412 -1.38 33.63 -15.51
CA ASP A 412 -0.56 34.82 -15.27
C ASP A 412 0.72 34.46 -14.51
N TYR A 413 1.88 34.84 -15.07
CA TYR A 413 3.16 34.78 -14.37
C TYR A 413 3.08 35.66 -13.12
N SER A 414 2.99 35.03 -11.97
CA SER A 414 3.00 35.72 -10.69
C SER A 414 4.34 35.42 -10.03
N VAL A 415 5.24 36.42 -10.05
CA VAL A 415 6.50 36.37 -9.32
C VAL A 415 6.14 36.47 -7.84
N PHE A 416 6.31 35.37 -7.09
CA PHE A 416 6.11 35.37 -5.66
C PHE A 416 7.45 35.24 -4.93
N GLU A 417 7.65 36.10 -3.95
CA GLU A 417 8.76 35.96 -3.02
C GLU A 417 8.41 34.84 -2.03
N VAL A 418 9.00 33.64 -2.21
CA VAL A 418 9.02 32.61 -1.17
C VAL A 418 10.04 33.05 -0.10
N VAL A 419 9.72 34.13 0.62
CA VAL A 419 10.45 34.54 1.82
C VAL A 419 9.83 33.86 3.01
N GLY A 420 10.63 33.06 3.70
CA GLY A 420 10.27 32.63 5.04
C GLY A 420 11.33 31.71 5.62
N GLU A 421 12.18 32.26 6.49
CA GLU A 421 12.64 31.47 7.64
C GLU A 421 11.42 30.79 8.27
N GLY A 422 11.39 29.45 8.28
CA GLY A 422 10.33 28.67 8.90
C GLY A 422 9.20 28.16 8.00
N THR A 423 9.20 28.43 6.69
CA THR A 423 8.26 27.77 5.76
C THR A 423 8.84 26.49 5.17
N PHE A 424 8.46 25.34 5.74
CA PHE A 424 8.75 24.05 5.10
C PHE A 424 7.92 23.94 3.83
N ILE A 425 8.57 23.79 2.68
CA ILE A 425 7.97 23.48 1.38
C ILE A 425 8.67 22.21 0.90
N ALA A 426 7.89 21.18 0.56
CA ALA A 426 8.46 19.94 0.04
C ALA A 426 8.78 20.15 -1.45
N THR A 427 10.05 20.25 -1.81
CA THR A 427 10.52 20.39 -3.20
C THR A 427 11.01 19.07 -3.76
N TYR A 428 10.72 18.77 -5.02
CA TYR A 428 11.04 17.49 -5.64
C TYR A 428 11.11 17.61 -7.16
N ASN A 429 11.80 16.65 -7.78
CA ASN A 429 11.85 16.52 -9.25
C ASN A 429 10.85 15.46 -9.67
N THR A 430 9.74 15.86 -10.27
CA THR A 430 8.69 14.96 -10.78
C THR A 430 8.32 15.37 -12.21
N CYS A 431 7.47 14.60 -12.87
CA CYS A 431 6.89 14.93 -14.17
C CYS A 431 5.43 15.41 -14.06
N PHE A 432 4.99 15.74 -12.84
CA PHE A 432 3.64 16.21 -12.51
C PHE A 432 3.47 17.70 -12.87
N LEU A 433 3.54 17.98 -14.17
CA LEU A 433 3.35 19.32 -14.74
C LEU A 433 1.85 19.74 -14.70
N GLU A 434 1.49 20.81 -15.42
CA GLU A 434 0.15 21.43 -15.49
C GLU A 434 -1.01 20.44 -15.30
N GLY A 435 -1.98 20.73 -14.42
CA GLY A 435 -3.14 19.86 -14.12
C GLY A 435 -2.96 18.94 -12.89
N SER A 436 -1.72 18.76 -12.42
CA SER A 436 -1.40 18.07 -11.16
C SER A 436 -1.72 18.88 -9.89
N SER A 437 -1.94 20.19 -9.99
CA SER A 437 -2.25 21.05 -8.84
C SER A 437 -3.38 20.48 -7.99
N GLY A 438 -3.12 20.29 -6.70
CA GLY A 438 -4.03 19.70 -5.73
C GLY A 438 -3.84 18.19 -5.54
N SER A 439 -2.83 17.59 -6.16
CA SER A 439 -2.49 16.18 -5.96
C SER A 439 -2.00 15.92 -4.53
N PRO A 440 -2.50 14.87 -3.85
CA PRO A 440 -1.92 14.45 -2.58
C PRO A 440 -0.49 13.93 -2.76
N VAL A 441 0.35 14.21 -1.77
CA VAL A 441 1.73 13.72 -1.67
C VAL A 441 1.84 12.82 -0.44
N PHE A 442 2.32 11.61 -0.65
CA PHE A 442 2.50 10.58 0.37
C PHE A 442 3.97 10.33 0.68
N ASP A 443 4.29 9.96 1.92
CA ASP A 443 5.62 9.49 2.33
C ASP A 443 5.81 7.99 2.10
N GLU A 444 6.97 7.47 2.52
CA GLU A 444 7.35 6.06 2.38
C GLU A 444 6.46 5.08 3.16
N ASP A 445 5.66 5.54 4.13
CA ASP A 445 4.69 4.74 4.88
C ASP A 445 3.25 4.88 4.31
N CYS A 446 3.15 5.48 3.12
CA CYS A 446 1.91 5.86 2.46
C CYS A 446 1.06 6.82 3.31
N LYS A 447 1.71 7.69 4.11
CA LYS A 447 1.03 8.72 4.90
C LYS A 447 0.97 10.02 4.12
N LEU A 448 -0.17 10.71 4.19
CA LEU A 448 -0.40 11.98 3.52
C LEU A 448 0.37 13.09 4.25
N ILE A 449 1.24 13.81 3.54
CA ILE A 449 2.18 14.78 4.11
C ILE A 449 2.02 16.19 3.54
N ALA A 450 1.63 16.30 2.27
CA ALA A 450 1.57 17.56 1.55
C ALA A 450 0.56 17.49 0.40
N MET A 451 0.29 18.65 -0.19
CA MET A 451 -0.49 18.78 -1.42
C MET A 451 0.37 19.49 -2.47
N HIS A 452 0.58 18.83 -3.61
CA HIS A 452 1.31 19.38 -4.73
C HIS A 452 0.63 20.66 -5.22
N THR A 453 1.41 21.71 -5.47
CA THR A 453 0.89 23.06 -5.74
C THR A 453 1.44 23.70 -7.00
N GLY A 454 2.70 23.44 -7.36
CA GLY A 454 3.24 24.00 -8.60
C GLY A 454 4.74 23.76 -8.76
N GLY A 455 5.37 24.55 -9.63
CA GLY A 455 6.80 24.47 -9.88
C GLY A 455 7.42 25.82 -10.22
N PHE A 456 8.74 25.88 -10.08
CA PHE A 456 9.55 27.07 -10.32
C PHE A 456 10.82 26.73 -11.07
N PHE A 457 11.32 27.71 -11.83
CA PHE A 457 12.56 27.57 -12.57
C PHE A 457 13.75 27.88 -11.65
N THR A 458 14.77 27.03 -11.64
CA THR A 458 16.00 27.28 -10.86
C THR A 458 16.94 28.28 -11.52
N ASP A 459 16.84 28.40 -12.85
CA ASP A 459 17.80 29.12 -13.67
C ASP A 459 17.10 30.15 -14.56
N MET A 460 17.76 31.28 -14.82
CA MET A 460 17.29 32.33 -15.74
C MET A 460 17.02 31.82 -17.17
N ASN A 461 17.61 30.68 -17.54
CA ASN A 461 17.42 30.02 -18.84
C ASN A 461 16.14 29.17 -18.92
N LYS A 462 15.40 28.98 -17.82
CA LYS A 462 14.14 28.20 -17.75
C LYS A 462 14.25 26.71 -18.13
N ASP A 463 15.44 26.13 -18.10
CA ASP A 463 15.66 24.75 -18.55
C ASP A 463 15.32 23.68 -17.49
N HIS A 464 15.17 24.07 -16.22
CA HIS A 464 14.91 23.15 -15.12
C HIS A 464 13.79 23.66 -14.21
N ILE A 465 12.71 22.86 -14.10
CA ILE A 465 11.58 23.10 -13.21
C ILE A 465 11.76 22.22 -11.98
N ILE A 466 11.83 22.84 -10.80
CA ILE A 466 11.65 22.15 -9.53
C ILE A 466 10.20 22.33 -9.10
N GLU A 467 9.57 21.22 -8.78
CA GLU A 467 8.19 21.20 -8.32
C GLU A 467 8.11 21.21 -6.81
N PHE A 468 6.97 21.64 -6.27
CA PHE A 468 6.76 21.75 -4.84
C PHE A 468 5.34 21.44 -4.39
N GLY A 469 5.24 21.02 -3.13
CA GLY A 469 3.99 20.84 -2.39
C GLY A 469 3.98 21.59 -1.07
N ILE A 470 2.80 22.03 -0.67
CA ILE A 470 2.56 22.71 0.61
C ILE A 470 2.25 21.66 1.67
N PRO A 471 2.90 21.69 2.85
CA PRO A 471 2.65 20.71 3.91
C PRO A 471 1.19 20.73 4.35
N LEU A 472 0.60 19.54 4.45
CA LEU A 472 -0.82 19.41 4.75
C LEU A 472 -1.15 19.93 6.14
N TYR A 473 -0.21 19.83 7.09
CA TYR A 473 -0.35 20.42 8.43
C TYR A 473 -0.72 21.92 8.39
N SER A 474 -0.05 22.69 7.53
CA SER A 474 -0.32 24.12 7.37
C SER A 474 -1.70 24.37 6.77
N ILE A 475 -2.12 23.55 5.82
CA ILE A 475 -3.45 23.62 5.19
C ILE A 475 -4.54 23.28 6.19
N ILE A 476 -4.43 22.14 6.90
CA ILE A 476 -5.41 21.69 7.91
C ILE A 476 -5.58 22.75 9.01
N TRP A 477 -4.48 23.35 9.48
CA TRP A 477 -4.56 24.41 10.47
C TRP A 477 -5.41 25.59 10.00
N ASN A 478 -5.25 26.02 8.75
CA ASN A 478 -6.02 27.11 8.18
C ASN A 478 -7.49 26.72 7.94
N ILE A 479 -7.76 25.49 7.51
CA ILE A 479 -9.13 24.95 7.38
C ILE A 479 -9.85 24.98 8.73
N ILE A 480 -9.24 24.42 9.77
CA ILE A 480 -9.83 24.39 11.13
C ILE A 480 -10.11 25.82 11.62
N SER A 481 -9.15 26.73 11.43
CA SER A 481 -9.31 28.13 11.84
C SER A 481 -10.50 28.80 11.15
N GLN A 482 -10.70 28.58 9.84
CA GLN A 482 -11.83 29.14 9.10
C GLN A 482 -13.16 28.47 9.49
N LEU A 483 -13.19 27.14 9.65
CA LEU A 483 -14.42 26.42 10.00
C LEU A 483 -14.89 26.69 11.43
N CYS A 484 -13.98 26.87 12.39
CA CYS A 484 -14.33 27.25 13.75
C CYS A 484 -14.91 28.67 13.83
N LEU A 485 -14.37 29.62 13.04
CA LEU A 485 -14.94 30.96 12.94
C LEU A 485 -16.32 30.95 12.24
N TRP A 486 -16.51 30.02 11.29
CA TRP A 486 -17.78 29.81 10.61
C TRP A 486 -18.91 29.35 11.54
N THR A 487 -18.61 28.58 12.59
CA THR A 487 -19.61 28.11 13.55
C THR A 487 -20.06 29.19 14.54
N ASP A 488 -19.26 30.23 14.78
CA ASP A 488 -19.58 31.29 15.72
C ASP A 488 -20.48 32.40 15.12
N GLU A 489 -20.59 32.49 13.79
CA GLU A 489 -21.49 33.45 13.11
C GLU A 489 -22.95 32.98 13.01
N PHE A 490 -23.25 31.74 13.41
CA PHE A 490 -24.60 31.14 13.35
C PHE A 490 -25.24 30.84 14.72
N PHE A 491 -24.68 31.36 15.82
CA PHE A 491 -25.26 31.28 17.17
C PHE A 491 -25.67 32.63 17.75
#